data_AF-A0A423XJ84-F1
#
_entry.id   AF-A0A423XJ84-F1
#
_cell.length_a   1.000
_cell.length_b   1.000
_cell.length_c   1.000
_cell.angle_alpha   90.00
_cell.angle_beta   90.00
_cell.angle_gamma   90.00
#
_symmetry.space_group_name_H-M   'P 1'
#
loop_
_entity.id
_entity.type
_entity.pdbx_description
1 polymer ?
#
loop_
_entity_poly.entity_id
_entity_poly.type
_entity_poly.pdbx_seq_one_letter_code
_entity_poly.pdbx_strand_id
1 'polypeptide(L)'
;MDENTLDNTTLQTISLLEARLLHIEQILYDSTPAPVAKSTDDDESASESLAHLERRFGSLMSRFRVYADLLRLCTDPNLVEFISSRSWNSNANNPADRTHPTFFQAPTANDPPPSQLDTSALRATVLSFASSFPSTVSALTAVTSDTPVPDPKLSADLVALLPRMKGIEATQLAQEAEIAELRARSERVVRKWYEERVVGYGGFVADVEGRVERVERKVRRAEALREKDGEVD
;
A
#
# COMPACT_ATOMS: atom_id res chain seq x y z
N MET A 1 8.80 7.80 30.58
CA MET A 1 8.74 7.58 29.12
C MET A 1 7.69 6.52 28.97
N ASP A 2 6.48 6.98 28.69
CA ASP A 2 5.26 6.39 29.25
C ASP A 2 4.65 5.44 28.22
N GLU A 3 4.57 4.17 28.58
CA GLU A 3 4.18 3.03 27.73
C GLU A 3 2.82 3.26 27.02
N ASN A 4 1.89 3.94 27.69
CA ASN A 4 0.57 4.30 27.16
C ASN A 4 0.63 5.26 25.95
N THR A 5 1.70 6.05 25.78
CA THR A 5 1.87 6.93 24.61
C THR A 5 2.29 6.15 23.38
N LEU A 6 3.09 5.11 23.57
CA LEU A 6 3.55 4.22 22.50
C LEU A 6 2.36 3.45 21.91
N ASP A 7 1.52 2.89 22.78
CA ASP A 7 0.31 2.16 22.37
C ASP A 7 -0.70 3.06 21.64
N ASN A 8 -0.78 4.34 21.99
CA ASN A 8 -1.64 5.28 21.28
C ASN A 8 -1.09 5.59 19.87
N THR A 9 0.22 5.78 19.75
CA THR A 9 0.86 6.05 18.45
C THR A 9 0.79 4.85 17.52
N THR A 10 0.93 3.61 18.02
CA THR A 10 0.80 2.41 17.20
C THR A 10 -0.61 2.28 16.64
N LEU A 11 -1.64 2.48 17.46
CA LEU A 11 -3.04 2.47 17.01
C LEU A 11 -3.33 3.57 15.97
N GLN A 12 -2.80 4.78 16.17
CA GLN A 12 -2.94 5.87 15.21
C GLN A 12 -2.25 5.56 13.87
N THR A 13 -1.05 4.97 13.90
CA THR A 13 -0.35 4.59 12.67
C THR A 13 -1.06 3.50 11.89
N ILE A 14 -1.63 2.52 12.58
CA ILE A 14 -2.43 1.47 11.95
C ILE A 14 -3.67 2.09 11.30
N SER A 15 -4.38 2.98 11.99
CA SER A 15 -5.55 3.66 11.45
C SER A 15 -5.24 4.53 10.23
N LEU A 16 -4.10 5.22 10.20
CA LEU A 16 -3.69 6.03 9.05
C LEU A 16 -3.30 5.17 7.84
N LEU A 17 -2.60 4.05 8.08
CA LEU A 17 -2.24 3.10 7.03
C LEU A 17 -3.49 2.43 6.45
N GLU A 18 -4.43 2.05 7.31
CA GLU A 18 -5.73 1.54 6.91
C GLU A 18 -6.48 2.58 6.04
N ALA A 19 -6.56 3.83 6.47
CA ALA A 19 -7.20 4.89 5.69
C ALA A 19 -6.53 5.14 4.33
N ARG A 20 -5.19 5.05 4.24
CA ARG A 20 -4.46 5.23 2.98
C ARG A 20 -4.60 4.03 2.06
N LEU A 21 -4.58 2.81 2.59
CA LEU A 21 -4.85 1.60 1.81
C LEU A 21 -6.27 1.62 1.27
N LEU A 22 -7.24 1.97 2.12
CA LEU A 22 -8.64 2.10 1.74
C LEU A 22 -8.81 3.21 0.69
N HIS A 23 -8.09 4.33 0.78
CA HIS A 23 -8.13 5.36 -0.27
C HIS A 23 -7.51 4.90 -1.60
N ILE A 24 -6.42 4.13 -1.56
CA ILE A 24 -5.82 3.54 -2.77
C ILE A 24 -6.77 2.50 -3.37
N GLU A 25 -7.43 1.70 -2.54
CA GLU A 25 -8.47 0.76 -2.94
C GLU A 25 -9.67 1.50 -3.55
N GLN A 26 -10.13 2.59 -2.93
CA GLN A 26 -11.17 3.46 -3.46
C GLN A 26 -10.75 4.05 -4.81
N ILE A 27 -9.51 4.52 -4.97
CA ILE A 27 -9.04 5.05 -6.26
C ILE A 27 -9.00 3.94 -7.32
N LEU A 28 -8.58 2.74 -6.95
CA LEU A 28 -8.40 1.61 -7.85
C LEU A 28 -9.73 0.94 -8.23
N TYR A 29 -10.73 0.94 -7.34
CA TYR A 29 -12.00 0.22 -7.51
C TYR A 29 -13.26 1.11 -7.52
N ASP A 30 -13.26 2.28 -6.88
CA ASP A 30 -14.43 3.18 -6.77
C ASP A 30 -14.51 4.22 -7.90
N SER A 31 -13.54 4.26 -8.81
CA SER A 31 -13.67 5.02 -10.06
C SER A 31 -14.61 4.33 -11.05
N THR A 32 -15.81 3.91 -10.64
CA THR A 32 -16.95 3.75 -11.54
C THR A 32 -18.29 3.89 -10.80
N PRO A 33 -18.90 5.08 -10.87
CA PRO A 33 -20.32 5.15 -11.21
C PRO A 33 -20.54 6.28 -12.23
N ALA A 34 -20.94 6.09 -13.50
CA ALA A 34 -22.11 5.42 -14.09
C ALA A 34 -22.48 6.28 -15.35
N PRO A 35 -23.49 5.99 -16.22
CA PRO A 35 -24.20 4.74 -16.52
C PRO A 35 -24.16 4.36 -18.04
N VAL A 36 -24.54 3.11 -18.33
CA VAL A 36 -25.01 2.57 -19.64
C VAL A 36 -24.00 2.48 -20.81
N ALA A 37 -23.28 1.36 -20.89
CA ALA A 37 -23.38 0.43 -22.02
C ALA A 37 -22.67 -0.88 -21.67
N LYS A 38 -23.46 -1.94 -21.42
CA LYS A 38 -22.97 -3.32 -21.43
C LYS A 38 -22.46 -3.65 -22.83
N SER A 39 -21.20 -4.03 -22.92
CA SER A 39 -20.70 -5.04 -23.86
C SER A 39 -19.51 -5.69 -23.16
N THR A 40 -19.73 -6.78 -22.43
CA THR A 40 -19.31 -8.14 -22.87
C THR A 40 -17.81 -8.19 -23.13
N ASP A 41 -17.12 -8.82 -22.17
CA ASP A 41 -15.68 -9.15 -22.11
C ASP A 41 -14.78 -8.13 -21.40
N ASP A 42 -15.12 -7.77 -20.15
CA ASP A 42 -14.24 -6.99 -19.26
C ASP A 42 -13.31 -7.92 -18.45
N ASP A 43 -12.27 -8.43 -19.10
CA ASP A 43 -10.97 -8.79 -18.52
C ASP A 43 -9.86 -8.00 -19.26
N GLU A 44 -10.17 -6.76 -19.69
CA GLU A 44 -9.15 -5.88 -20.27
C GLU A 44 -8.22 -5.44 -19.12
N SER A 45 -7.13 -6.19 -18.95
CA SER A 45 -6.10 -5.92 -17.95
C SER A 45 -5.70 -4.44 -18.02
N ALA A 46 -5.44 -3.79 -16.88
CA ALA A 46 -5.09 -2.36 -16.84
C ALA A 46 -3.96 -1.97 -17.82
N SER A 47 -3.06 -2.91 -18.12
CA SER A 47 -2.02 -2.79 -19.15
C SER A 47 -2.56 -2.67 -20.57
N GLU A 48 -3.63 -3.38 -20.93
CA GLU A 48 -4.27 -3.33 -22.24
C GLU A 48 -5.11 -2.07 -22.42
N SER A 49 -5.83 -1.62 -21.38
CA SER A 49 -6.49 -0.31 -21.37
C SER A 49 -5.49 0.84 -21.50
N LEU A 50 -4.35 0.79 -20.79
CA LEU A 50 -3.26 1.74 -20.96
C LEU A 50 -2.65 1.69 -22.36
N ALA A 51 -2.42 0.50 -22.91
CA ALA A 51 -1.91 0.35 -24.26
C ALA A 51 -2.90 0.88 -25.31
N HIS A 52 -4.21 0.72 -25.08
CA HIS A 52 -5.25 1.28 -25.93
C HIS A 52 -5.29 2.82 -25.83
N LEU A 53 -5.15 3.36 -24.63
CA LEU A 53 -5.08 4.81 -24.41
C LEU A 53 -3.81 5.41 -25.00
N GLU A 54 -2.69 4.71 -24.92
CA GLU A 54 -1.42 5.07 -25.56
C GLU A 54 -1.55 5.08 -27.09
N ARG A 55 -2.21 4.07 -27.68
CA ARG A 55 -2.50 4.05 -29.13
C ARG A 55 -3.40 5.22 -29.54
N ARG A 56 -4.45 5.53 -28.75
CA ARG A 56 -5.33 6.69 -28.99
C ARG A 56 -4.58 8.00 -28.83
N PHE A 57 -3.71 8.11 -27.83
CA PHE A 57 -2.87 9.28 -27.59
C PHE A 57 -1.86 9.47 -28.73
N GLY A 58 -1.20 8.41 -29.18
CA GLY A 58 -0.30 8.42 -30.33
C GLY A 58 -1.01 8.89 -31.60
N SER A 59 -2.25 8.43 -31.83
CA SER A 59 -3.08 8.91 -32.94
C SER A 59 -3.39 10.41 -32.81
N LEU A 60 -3.74 10.88 -31.60
CA LEU A 60 -4.01 12.30 -31.33
C LEU A 60 -2.76 13.18 -31.52
N MET A 61 -1.60 12.74 -31.04
CA MET A 61 -0.31 13.41 -31.22
C MET A 61 0.11 13.47 -32.69
N SER A 62 -0.17 12.42 -33.46
CA SER A 62 0.12 12.41 -34.90
C SER A 62 -0.77 13.39 -35.67
N ARG A 63 -2.03 13.55 -35.23
CA ARG A 63 -3.04 14.36 -35.91
C ARG A 63 -2.91 15.86 -35.58
N PHE A 64 -2.45 16.19 -34.38
CA PHE A 64 -2.31 17.57 -33.92
C PHE A 64 -0.86 17.86 -33.49
N ARG A 65 -0.06 18.35 -34.45
CA ARG A 65 1.37 18.66 -34.27
C ARG A 65 1.68 19.59 -33.08
N VAL A 66 0.74 20.46 -32.72
CA VAL A 66 0.86 21.37 -31.55
C VAL A 66 1.12 20.61 -30.26
N TYR A 67 0.49 19.45 -30.06
CA TYR A 67 0.71 18.66 -28.85
C TYR A 67 2.02 17.87 -28.89
N ALA A 68 2.46 17.45 -30.08
CA ALA A 68 3.79 16.87 -30.25
C ALA A 68 4.88 17.91 -29.94
N ASP A 69 4.67 19.17 -30.31
CA ASP A 69 5.57 20.27 -29.97
C ASP A 69 5.53 20.61 -28.46
N LEU A 70 4.36 20.55 -27.82
CA LEU A 70 4.25 20.68 -26.35
C LEU A 70 4.93 19.54 -25.60
N LEU A 71 4.80 18.30 -26.07
CA LEU A 71 5.48 17.16 -25.47
C LEU A 71 6.99 17.25 -25.68
N ARG A 72 7.45 17.73 -26.84
CA ARG A 72 8.87 18.02 -27.10
C ARG A 72 9.41 19.05 -26.13
N LEU A 73 8.68 20.14 -25.90
CA LEU A 73 9.06 21.13 -24.88
C LEU A 73 9.12 20.52 -23.47
N CYS A 74 8.20 19.62 -23.11
CA CYS A 74 8.22 18.95 -21.80
C CYS A 74 9.26 17.82 -21.68
N THR A 75 9.76 17.29 -22.80
CA THR A 75 10.79 16.23 -22.84
C THR A 75 12.18 16.76 -23.19
N ASP A 76 12.30 18.05 -23.53
CA ASP A 76 13.57 18.69 -23.78
C ASP A 76 14.44 18.62 -22.51
N PRO A 77 15.59 17.94 -22.55
CA PRO A 77 16.45 17.76 -21.37
C PRO A 77 16.99 19.09 -20.85
N ASN A 78 17.11 20.10 -21.72
CA ASN A 78 17.47 21.46 -21.33
C ASN A 78 16.38 22.17 -20.54
N LEU A 79 15.10 21.80 -20.70
CA LEU A 79 14.00 22.39 -19.94
C LEU A 79 13.90 21.73 -18.56
N VAL A 80 14.16 20.42 -18.48
CA VAL A 80 14.31 19.69 -17.21
C VAL A 80 15.54 20.20 -16.44
N GLU A 81 16.68 20.38 -17.10
CA GLU A 81 17.90 20.94 -16.50
C GLU A 81 17.74 22.43 -16.15
N PHE A 82 16.99 23.22 -16.94
CA PHE A 82 16.65 24.61 -16.63
C PHE A 82 15.74 24.72 -15.40
N ILE A 83 14.74 23.83 -15.28
CA ILE A 83 13.86 23.76 -14.11
C ILE A 83 14.66 23.29 -12.88
N SER A 84 15.57 22.32 -13.03
CA SER A 84 16.44 21.84 -11.95
C SER A 84 17.55 22.83 -11.56
N SER A 85 18.10 23.61 -12.51
CA SER A 85 19.14 24.62 -12.27
C SER A 85 18.58 25.89 -11.63
N ARG A 86 17.28 26.15 -11.78
CA ARG A 86 16.55 27.21 -11.07
C ARG A 86 16.17 26.83 -9.64
N SER A 87 16.99 25.98 -9.03
CA SER A 87 16.96 25.67 -7.60
C SER A 87 17.45 26.87 -6.79
N TRP A 88 16.51 27.78 -6.47
CA TRP A 88 16.43 28.60 -5.25
C TRP A 88 17.73 29.16 -4.64
N ASN A 89 18.69 29.63 -5.45
CA ASN A 89 19.86 30.37 -4.98
C ASN A 89 19.80 31.83 -5.42
N SER A 90 18.87 32.55 -4.81
CA SER A 90 18.68 34.00 -4.97
C SER A 90 19.85 34.78 -4.33
N ASN A 91 20.96 34.98 -5.05
CA ASN A 91 21.90 36.07 -4.77
C ASN A 91 21.58 37.24 -5.72
N ALA A 92 21.00 38.30 -5.15
CA ALA A 92 20.43 39.44 -5.86
C ALA A 92 21.43 40.43 -6.50
N ASN A 93 22.69 40.04 -6.76
CA ASN A 93 23.75 41.01 -7.11
C ASN A 93 24.35 40.93 -8.52
N ASN A 94 23.74 40.22 -9.49
CA ASN A 94 24.25 40.23 -10.86
C ASN A 94 23.30 40.95 -11.86
N PRO A 95 23.68 42.10 -12.44
CA PRO A 95 22.80 42.93 -13.28
C PRO A 95 22.58 42.42 -14.72
N ALA A 96 22.96 41.18 -15.07
CA ALA A 96 22.90 40.68 -16.45
C ALA A 96 21.71 39.76 -16.81
N ASP A 97 20.96 39.20 -15.84
CA ASP A 97 19.88 38.24 -16.13
C ASP A 97 18.50 38.91 -16.31
N ARG A 98 18.39 39.83 -17.28
CA ARG A 98 17.15 40.59 -17.58
C ARG A 98 16.30 40.02 -18.73
N THR A 99 16.54 38.80 -19.19
CA THR A 99 15.81 38.23 -20.35
C THR A 99 14.73 37.20 -19.99
N HIS A 100 14.25 37.18 -18.74
CA HIS A 100 13.08 36.41 -18.36
C HIS A 100 11.92 37.34 -17.98
N PRO A 101 10.72 37.19 -18.57
CA PRO A 101 9.54 37.90 -18.10
C PRO A 101 9.23 37.39 -16.69
N THR A 102 9.32 38.29 -15.72
CA THR A 102 9.20 38.04 -14.29
C THR A 102 7.74 37.78 -13.90
N PHE A 103 7.28 36.55 -14.10
CA PHE A 103 5.93 36.10 -13.72
C PHE A 103 5.69 36.05 -12.20
N PHE A 104 6.76 36.11 -11.39
CA PHE A 104 6.69 35.95 -9.92
C PHE A 104 7.54 36.97 -9.16
N GLN A 105 7.63 38.22 -9.63
CA GLN A 105 8.22 39.27 -8.81
C GLN A 105 7.16 39.84 -7.87
N ALA A 106 7.30 39.57 -6.58
CA ALA A 106 6.55 40.27 -5.55
C ALA A 106 6.88 41.77 -5.65
N PRO A 107 5.89 42.68 -5.78
CA PRO A 107 6.17 44.11 -5.85
C PRO A 107 6.87 44.55 -4.57
N THR A 108 7.97 45.29 -4.71
CA THR A 108 8.55 46.04 -3.59
C THR A 108 7.57 47.13 -3.17
N ALA A 109 7.41 47.36 -1.87
CA ALA A 109 6.30 48.10 -1.24
C ALA A 109 6.08 49.57 -1.70
N ASN A 110 6.90 50.10 -2.60
CA ASN A 110 6.85 51.49 -3.07
C ASN A 110 6.59 51.66 -4.58
N ASP A 111 6.49 50.59 -5.37
CA ASP A 111 6.19 50.72 -6.80
C ASP A 111 4.68 50.72 -7.07
N PRO A 112 4.15 51.66 -7.89
CA PRO A 112 2.75 51.59 -8.31
C PRO A 112 2.52 50.31 -9.13
N PRO A 113 1.47 49.54 -8.82
CA PRO A 113 1.23 48.26 -9.49
C PRO A 113 1.03 48.50 -11.00
N PRO A 114 1.53 47.62 -11.89
CA PRO A 114 1.31 47.74 -13.32
C PRO A 114 -0.16 47.45 -13.63
N SER A 115 -1.02 48.46 -13.50
CA SER A 115 -2.45 48.36 -13.80
C SER A 115 -2.67 48.50 -15.30
N GLN A 116 -2.69 47.38 -16.03
CA GLN A 116 -3.13 47.34 -17.43
C GLN A 116 -4.66 47.52 -17.59
N LEU A 117 -5.38 47.73 -16.48
CA LEU A 117 -6.83 47.90 -16.42
C LEU A 117 -7.16 49.24 -15.76
N ASP A 118 -8.13 49.97 -16.32
CA ASP A 118 -8.66 51.19 -15.71
C ASP A 118 -9.23 50.88 -14.31
N THR A 119 -9.11 51.84 -13.40
CA THR A 119 -9.54 51.74 -11.99
C THR A 119 -11.01 51.34 -11.84
N SER A 120 -11.85 51.69 -12.82
CA SER A 120 -13.26 51.28 -12.90
C SER A 120 -13.41 49.77 -13.16
N ALA A 121 -12.61 49.20 -14.08
CA ALA A 121 -12.60 47.77 -14.41
C ALA A 121 -12.02 46.93 -13.27
N LEU A 122 -11.02 47.45 -12.55
CA LEU A 122 -10.51 46.80 -11.33
C LEU A 122 -11.59 46.69 -10.25
N ARG A 123 -12.35 47.77 -10.01
CA ARG A 123 -13.46 47.74 -9.05
C ARG A 123 -14.56 46.77 -9.49
N ALA A 124 -14.93 46.77 -10.77
CA ALA A 124 -15.93 45.83 -11.29
C ALA A 124 -15.48 44.37 -11.10
N THR A 125 -14.20 44.08 -11.35
CA THR A 125 -13.63 42.75 -11.15
C THR A 125 -13.64 42.36 -9.67
N VAL A 126 -13.14 43.22 -8.79
CA VAL A 126 -13.15 42.96 -7.33
C VAL A 126 -14.57 42.79 -6.81
N LEU A 127 -15.53 43.60 -7.26
CA LEU A 127 -16.94 43.48 -6.88
C LEU A 127 -17.57 42.20 -7.42
N SER A 128 -17.20 41.74 -8.62
CA SER A 128 -17.67 40.47 -9.18
C SER A 128 -17.18 39.25 -8.39
N PHE A 129 -15.98 39.32 -7.82
CA PHE A 129 -15.39 38.26 -6.99
C PHE A 129 -15.60 38.49 -5.49
N ALA A 130 -16.24 39.58 -5.07
CA ALA A 130 -16.36 39.98 -3.67
C ALA A 130 -16.97 38.89 -2.77
N SER A 131 -17.94 38.13 -3.30
CA SER A 131 -18.60 37.03 -2.59
C SER A 131 -17.71 35.80 -2.40
N SER A 132 -16.63 35.65 -3.17
CA SER A 132 -15.71 34.51 -3.10
C SER A 132 -14.56 34.69 -2.11
N PHE A 133 -14.28 35.92 -1.68
CA PHE A 133 -13.21 36.19 -0.70
C PHE A 133 -13.46 35.57 0.68
N PRO A 134 -14.67 35.65 1.27
CA PRO A 134 -14.92 35.01 2.55
C PRO A 134 -14.76 33.48 2.49
N SER A 135 -15.15 32.85 1.38
CA SER A 135 -15.03 31.40 1.19
C SER A 135 -13.57 30.95 1.05
N THR A 136 -12.77 31.67 0.26
CA THR A 136 -11.34 31.37 0.07
C THR A 136 -10.51 31.65 1.33
N VAL A 137 -10.82 32.72 2.07
CA VAL A 137 -10.18 33.00 3.37
C VAL A 137 -10.53 31.95 4.40
N SER A 138 -11.79 31.52 4.48
CA SER A 138 -12.19 30.42 5.38
C SER A 138 -11.52 29.11 4.99
N ALA A 139 -11.38 28.81 3.70
CA ALA A 139 -10.69 27.60 3.22
C ALA A 139 -9.19 27.63 3.54
N LEU A 140 -8.50 28.76 3.32
CA LEU A 140 -7.09 28.89 3.69
C LEU A 140 -6.90 28.86 5.20
N THR A 141 -7.78 29.52 5.96
CA THR A 141 -7.74 29.48 7.43
C THR A 141 -7.94 28.06 7.93
N ALA A 142 -8.90 27.30 7.39
CA ALA A 142 -9.12 25.90 7.71
C ALA A 142 -7.91 25.03 7.35
N VAL A 143 -7.33 25.18 6.15
CA VAL A 143 -6.13 24.42 5.76
C VAL A 143 -4.95 24.72 6.68
N THR A 144 -4.76 25.99 7.06
CA THR A 144 -3.65 26.39 7.93
C THR A 144 -3.88 26.02 9.39
N SER A 145 -5.14 25.99 9.86
CA SER A 145 -5.49 25.57 11.22
C SER A 145 -5.51 24.06 11.38
N ASP A 146 -6.02 23.35 10.38
CA ASP A 146 -6.31 21.92 10.47
C ASP A 146 -5.10 21.07 10.08
N THR A 147 -4.15 21.63 9.32
CA THR A 147 -2.91 20.94 8.93
C THR A 147 -1.66 21.78 9.19
N PRO A 148 -1.22 21.92 10.45
CA PRO A 148 0.09 22.48 10.73
C PRO A 148 1.17 21.59 10.10
N VAL A 149 2.03 22.18 9.27
CA VAL A 149 3.17 21.45 8.67
C VAL A 149 4.03 20.90 9.83
N PRO A 150 4.23 19.58 9.94
CA PRO A 150 4.94 18.99 11.06
C PRO A 150 6.41 19.43 11.10
N ASP A 151 7.00 19.49 12.30
CA ASP A 151 8.39 19.89 12.50
C ASP A 151 9.33 19.00 11.66
N PRO A 152 10.15 19.57 10.76
CA PRO A 152 11.06 18.83 9.89
C PRO A 152 12.11 17.99 10.65
N LYS A 153 12.32 18.24 11.95
CA LYS A 153 13.22 17.40 12.76
C LYS A 153 12.65 15.99 12.97
N LEU A 154 11.33 15.87 13.14
CA LEU A 154 10.67 14.58 13.36
C LEU A 154 10.73 13.69 12.12
N SER A 155 10.64 14.27 10.92
CA SER A 155 10.79 13.52 9.68
C SER A 155 12.23 13.07 9.45
N ALA A 156 13.23 13.89 9.82
CA ALA A 156 14.64 13.49 9.76
C ALA A 156 14.95 12.31 10.68
N ASP A 157 14.39 12.29 11.90
CA ASP A 157 14.59 11.18 12.84
C ASP A 157 13.94 9.87 12.35
N LEU A 158 12.78 9.94 11.68
CA LEU A 158 12.16 8.76 11.05
C LEU A 158 13.03 8.19 9.92
N VAL A 159 13.62 9.06 9.10
CA VAL A 159 14.54 8.63 8.04
C VAL A 159 15.78 7.94 8.63
N ALA A 160 16.26 8.41 9.78
CA ALA A 160 17.41 7.79 10.47
C ALA A 160 17.12 6.37 10.99
N LEU A 161 15.85 5.98 11.19
CA LEU A 161 15.47 4.64 11.66
C LEU A 161 15.31 3.60 10.53
N LEU A 162 15.13 4.03 9.28
CA LEU A 162 14.96 3.14 8.12
C LEU A 162 16.07 2.08 7.97
N PRO A 163 17.37 2.39 8.17
CA PRO A 163 18.42 1.38 8.08
C PRO A 163 18.27 0.27 9.14
N ARG A 164 17.78 0.61 10.34
CA ARG A 164 17.53 -0.36 11.41
C ARG A 164 16.35 -1.26 11.05
N MET A 165 15.27 -0.70 10.50
CA MET A 165 14.12 -1.49 10.03
C MET A 165 14.52 -2.47 8.94
N LYS A 166 15.28 -2.02 7.93
CA LYS A 166 15.77 -2.88 6.86
C LYS A 166 16.69 -3.99 7.39
N GLY A 167 17.52 -3.68 8.40
CA GLY A 167 18.35 -4.68 9.06
C GLY A 167 17.52 -5.76 9.76
N ILE A 168 16.46 -5.37 10.47
CA ILE A 168 15.56 -6.30 11.16
C ILE A 168 14.75 -7.12 10.15
N GLU A 169 14.22 -6.52 9.10
CA GLU A 169 13.49 -7.20 8.03
C GLU A 169 14.33 -8.30 7.37
N ALA A 170 15.61 -8.02 7.09
CA ALA A 170 16.52 -9.03 6.55
C ALA A 170 16.70 -10.22 7.52
N THR A 171 16.78 -9.97 8.83
CA THR A 171 16.87 -11.06 9.82
C THR A 171 15.55 -11.84 9.95
N GLN A 172 14.40 -11.18 9.82
CA GLN A 172 13.08 -11.84 9.85
C GLN A 172 12.91 -12.77 8.66
N LEU A 173 13.25 -12.32 7.45
CA LEU A 173 13.19 -13.16 6.26
C LEU A 173 14.08 -14.39 6.38
N ALA A 174 15.30 -14.23 6.93
CA ALA A 174 16.20 -15.35 7.21
C ALA A 174 15.59 -16.34 8.24
N GLN A 175 15.01 -15.83 9.33
CA GLN A 175 14.35 -16.65 10.34
C GLN A 175 13.15 -17.42 9.79
N GLU A 176 12.32 -16.79 8.96
CA GLU A 176 11.18 -17.44 8.34
C GLU A 176 11.60 -18.61 7.44
N ALA A 177 12.69 -18.43 6.68
CA ALA A 177 13.27 -19.49 5.86
C ALA A 177 13.78 -20.66 6.72
N GLU A 178 14.51 -20.36 7.80
CA GLU A 178 15.00 -21.38 8.75
C GLU A 178 13.85 -22.14 9.42
N ILE A 179 12.80 -21.42 9.85
CA ILE A 179 11.62 -22.01 10.47
C ILE A 179 10.87 -22.89 9.46
N ALA A 180 10.72 -22.45 8.21
CA ALA A 180 10.10 -23.25 7.16
C ALA A 180 10.87 -24.55 6.91
N GLU A 181 12.20 -24.48 6.87
CA GLU A 181 13.05 -25.67 6.72
C GLU A 181 12.92 -26.61 7.93
N LEU A 182 12.95 -26.06 9.16
CA LEU A 182 12.78 -26.83 10.39
C LEU A 182 11.41 -27.52 10.44
N ARG A 183 10.34 -26.84 10.02
CA ARG A 183 9.00 -27.42 9.90
C ARG A 183 8.97 -28.57 8.90
N ALA A 184 9.57 -28.40 7.72
CA ALA A 184 9.64 -29.46 6.71
C ALA A 184 10.48 -30.66 7.19
N ARG A 185 11.54 -30.42 7.98
CA ARG A 185 12.33 -31.50 8.60
C ARG A 185 11.56 -32.21 9.70
N SER A 186 10.92 -31.48 10.60
CA SER A 186 10.17 -32.06 11.70
C SER A 186 8.98 -32.86 11.20
N GLU A 187 8.28 -32.38 10.18
CA GLU A 187 7.19 -33.08 9.52
C GLU A 187 7.64 -34.44 8.97
N ARG A 188 8.79 -34.50 8.29
CA ARG A 188 9.33 -35.76 7.76
C ARG A 188 9.67 -36.77 8.86
N VAL A 189 10.29 -36.31 9.95
CA VAL A 189 10.63 -37.17 11.09
C VAL A 189 9.36 -37.69 11.77
N VAL A 190 8.39 -36.80 12.01
CA VAL A 190 7.11 -37.15 12.63
C VAL A 190 6.34 -38.13 11.75
N ARG A 191 6.23 -37.86 10.44
CA ARG A 191 5.60 -38.76 9.47
C ARG A 191 6.23 -40.15 9.51
N LYS A 192 7.56 -40.23 9.41
CA LYS A 192 8.28 -41.51 9.44
C LYS A 192 8.03 -42.27 10.75
N TRP A 193 8.07 -41.57 11.89
CA TRP A 193 7.77 -42.18 13.19
C TRP A 193 6.33 -42.71 13.26
N TYR A 194 5.35 -41.97 12.75
CA TYR A 194 3.95 -42.43 12.70
C TYR A 194 3.79 -43.66 11.81
N GLU A 195 4.34 -43.63 10.60
CA GLU A 195 4.23 -44.73 9.64
C GLU A 195 4.93 -46.00 10.14
N GLU A 196 6.18 -45.90 10.61
CA GLU A 196 6.97 -47.08 10.97
C GLU A 196 6.62 -47.60 12.38
N ARG A 197 6.49 -46.71 13.36
CA ARG A 197 6.27 -47.12 14.75
C ARG A 197 4.81 -47.20 15.12
N VAL A 198 4.01 -46.17 14.88
CA VAL A 198 2.62 -46.16 15.38
C VAL A 198 1.75 -47.11 14.57
N VAL A 199 1.76 -46.99 13.25
CA VAL A 199 0.97 -47.88 12.37
C VAL A 199 1.54 -49.30 12.41
N GLY A 200 2.87 -49.45 12.35
CA GLY A 200 3.52 -50.76 12.46
C GLY A 200 3.23 -51.48 13.78
N TYR A 201 3.27 -50.78 14.91
CA TYR A 201 2.95 -51.36 16.23
C TYR A 201 1.45 -51.69 16.35
N GLY A 202 0.57 -50.91 15.72
CA GLY A 202 -0.87 -51.21 15.67
C GLY A 202 -1.17 -52.60 15.09
N GLY A 203 -0.46 -53.01 14.03
CA GLY A 203 -0.60 -54.35 13.46
C GLY A 203 -0.18 -55.47 14.42
N PHE A 204 0.93 -55.27 15.15
CA PHE A 204 1.39 -56.22 16.17
C PHE A 204 0.38 -56.34 17.32
N VAL A 205 -0.11 -55.21 17.83
CA VAL A 205 -1.12 -55.19 18.90
C VAL A 205 -2.40 -55.89 18.45
N ALA A 206 -2.87 -55.62 17.22
CA ALA A 206 -4.06 -56.27 16.68
C ALA A 206 -3.91 -57.79 16.52
N ASP A 207 -2.75 -58.30 16.12
CA ASP A 207 -2.51 -59.76 16.06
C ASP A 207 -2.52 -60.39 17.45
N VAL A 208 -1.84 -59.76 18.42
CA VAL A 208 -1.81 -60.22 19.81
C VAL A 208 -3.23 -60.24 20.39
N GLU A 209 -4.00 -59.17 20.19
CA GLU A 209 -5.40 -59.08 20.61
C GLU A 209 -6.24 -60.18 19.96
N GLY A 210 -6.10 -60.39 18.64
CA GLY A 210 -6.81 -61.46 17.94
C GLY A 210 -6.45 -62.86 18.44
N ARG A 211 -5.20 -63.10 18.85
CA ARG A 211 -4.77 -64.36 19.46
C ARG A 211 -5.40 -64.56 20.84
N VAL A 212 -5.38 -63.52 21.68
CA VAL A 212 -6.00 -63.53 23.00
C VAL A 212 -7.51 -63.79 22.86
N GLU A 213 -8.18 -63.09 21.96
CA GLU A 213 -9.61 -63.26 21.71
C GLU A 213 -9.97 -64.69 21.26
N ARG A 214 -9.11 -65.33 20.45
CA ARG A 214 -9.27 -66.76 20.09
C ARG A 214 -9.13 -67.69 21.28
N VAL A 215 -8.17 -67.42 22.17
CA VAL A 215 -7.97 -68.21 23.39
C VAL A 215 -9.16 -68.02 24.34
N GLU A 216 -9.56 -66.79 24.60
CA GLU A 216 -10.73 -66.48 25.44
C GLU A 216 -12.00 -67.15 24.92
N ARG A 217 -12.22 -67.14 23.60
CA ARG A 217 -13.37 -67.83 22.99
C ARG A 217 -13.33 -69.34 23.24
N LYS A 218 -12.15 -69.96 23.21
CA LYS A 218 -12.00 -71.39 23.52
C LYS A 218 -12.23 -71.67 25.01
N VAL A 219 -11.69 -70.84 25.90
CA VAL A 219 -11.88 -70.94 27.35
C VAL A 219 -13.37 -70.84 27.67
N ARG A 220 -14.07 -69.81 27.16
CA ARG A 220 -15.51 -69.62 27.36
C ARG A 220 -16.34 -70.82 26.89
N ARG A 221 -15.96 -71.45 25.77
CA ARG A 221 -16.61 -72.67 25.28
C ARG A 221 -16.37 -73.88 26.18
N ALA A 222 -15.15 -74.03 26.71
CA ALA A 222 -14.80 -75.12 27.61
C ALA A 222 -15.48 -74.96 28.98
N GLU A 223 -15.53 -73.75 29.52
CA GLU A 223 -16.24 -73.44 30.76
C GLU A 223 -17.74 -73.71 30.62
N ALA A 224 -18.36 -73.30 29.52
CA ALA A 224 -19.79 -73.58 29.26
C ALA A 224 -20.11 -75.08 29.11
N LEU A 225 -19.15 -75.90 28.67
CA LEU A 225 -19.32 -77.37 28.65
C LEU A 225 -19.20 -77.94 30.07
N ARG A 226 -18.21 -77.48 30.86
CA ARG A 226 -18.04 -77.90 32.26
C ARG A 226 -19.21 -77.50 33.15
N GLU A 227 -19.83 -76.35 32.90
CA GLU A 227 -21.03 -75.90 33.59
C GLU A 227 -22.21 -76.85 33.31
N LYS A 228 -22.42 -77.21 32.03
CA LYS A 228 -23.47 -78.17 31.63
C LYS A 228 -23.23 -79.57 32.18
N ASP A 229 -21.98 -80.03 32.17
CA ASP A 229 -21.63 -81.35 32.72
C ASP A 229 -21.76 -81.39 34.25
N GLY A 230 -21.58 -80.25 34.93
CA GLY A 230 -21.77 -80.12 36.39
C GLY A 230 -23.22 -79.93 36.85
N GLU A 231 -24.15 -79.67 35.92
CA GLU A 231 -25.59 -79.53 36.19
C GLU A 231 -26.38 -80.83 35.92
N VAL A 232 -25.69 -81.90 35.49
CA VAL A 232 -26.27 -83.22 35.15
C VAL A 232 -25.98 -84.30 36.22
N ASP A 233 -25.24 -83.98 37.28
CA ASP A 233 -25.12 -84.77 38.53
C ASP A 233 -26.03 -84.22 39.64
#